data_AF-A0A535WUT1-F1
#
_entry.id   AF-A0A535WUT1-F1
#
_cell.length_a   1.000
_cell.length_b   1.000
_cell.length_c   1.000
_cell.angle_alpha   90.00
_cell.angle_beta   90.00
_cell.angle_gamma   90.00
#
_symmetry.space_group_name_H-M   'P 1'
#
loop_
_entity.id
_entity.type
_entity.pdbx_description
1 polymer ?
#
loop_
_entity_poly.entity_id
_entity_poly.type
_entity_poly.pdbx_seq_one_letter_code
_entity_poly.pdbx_strand_id
1 'polypeptide(L)'
;MPPDPKMSTVLLLGDPVGGSLSPALQDAAFTMLGIDCRYLARQVLPEQLASVIDEIRADDRILGANVTIPHKESVVRLLDDLDDMAALDESGYSATGKRVAIIGAGGAARAVAAALRSTAATIWVLARNPDHAERLCQQLGLERGEALAMDWLQATIARADLVVNATPADLPPASWLRPDQRLFDLRSRRSPDGRAMLLHQGAAAFEIWTERSAPIEVMRAALGRAAEAVHA
;
A
#
# COMPACT_ATOMS: atom_id res chain seq x y z
N MET A 1 22.54 17.67 33.09
CA MET A 1 22.60 16.68 32.00
C MET A 1 21.36 16.89 31.15
N PRO A 2 21.43 17.15 29.84
CA PRO A 2 20.26 17.00 29.00
C PRO A 2 19.77 15.54 29.12
N PRO A 3 18.46 15.28 29.07
CA PRO A 3 17.94 13.91 29.08
C PRO A 3 18.58 13.12 27.93
N ASP A 4 19.02 11.90 28.23
CA ASP A 4 19.49 10.92 27.24
C ASP A 4 18.48 10.90 26.07
N PRO A 5 18.91 11.01 24.79
CA PRO A 5 17.98 10.94 23.69
C PRO A 5 17.28 9.58 23.77
N LYS A 6 15.98 9.60 24.07
CA LYS A 6 15.19 8.38 24.22
C LYS A 6 14.99 7.77 22.84
N MET A 7 15.59 6.60 22.62
CA MET A 7 15.42 5.79 21.42
C MET A 7 13.95 5.66 21.00
N SER A 8 13.66 6.03 19.76
CA SER A 8 12.32 5.92 19.16
C SER A 8 12.02 4.50 18.70
N THR A 9 10.75 4.21 18.45
CA THR A 9 10.30 2.89 17.99
C THR A 9 9.30 3.02 16.84
N VAL A 10 9.37 2.10 15.89
CA VAL A 10 8.35 1.84 14.88
C VAL A 10 7.86 0.41 15.04
N LEU A 11 6.56 0.17 14.87
CA LEU A 11 5.96 -1.14 15.08
C LEU A 11 5.53 -1.83 13.78
N LEU A 12 5.46 -3.15 13.80
CA LEU A 12 4.65 -3.96 12.88
C LEU A 12 3.55 -4.66 13.67
N LEU A 13 2.30 -4.32 13.41
CA LEU A 13 1.13 -4.91 14.05
C LEU A 13 0.48 -5.96 13.15
N GLY A 14 0.15 -7.12 13.70
CA GLY A 14 -0.54 -8.19 12.99
C GLY A 14 -0.62 -9.46 13.79
N ASP A 15 -1.23 -10.48 13.21
CA ASP A 15 -1.30 -11.82 13.79
C ASP A 15 -1.34 -12.87 12.67
N PRO A 16 -0.31 -13.72 12.50
CA PRO A 16 1.01 -13.66 13.16
C PRO A 16 1.98 -12.66 12.48
N VAL A 17 3.02 -12.23 13.21
CA VAL A 17 4.09 -11.35 12.66
C VAL A 17 5.52 -11.86 12.88
N GLY A 18 5.71 -12.95 13.62
CA GLY A 18 7.04 -13.45 14.01
C GLY A 18 7.96 -13.83 12.85
N GLY A 19 7.41 -14.18 11.68
CA GLY A 19 8.18 -14.50 10.48
C GLY A 19 8.44 -13.32 9.53
N SER A 20 8.12 -12.09 9.94
CA SER A 20 8.26 -10.92 9.07
C SER A 20 9.73 -10.55 8.86
N LEU A 21 10.11 -10.27 7.61
CA LEU A 21 11.44 -9.73 7.27
C LEU A 21 11.53 -8.20 7.44
N SER A 22 10.43 -7.54 7.78
CA SER A 22 10.36 -6.07 7.91
C SER A 22 11.30 -5.50 8.98
N PRO A 23 11.49 -6.14 10.17
CA PRO A 23 12.45 -5.65 11.16
C PRO A 23 13.88 -5.58 10.63
N ALA A 24 14.36 -6.66 9.99
CA ALA A 24 15.71 -6.70 9.42
C ALA A 24 15.91 -5.64 8.32
N LEU A 25 14.88 -5.42 7.50
CA LEU A 25 14.85 -4.40 6.46
C LEU A 25 14.99 -2.98 7.03
N GLN A 26 14.19 -2.65 8.04
CA GLN A 26 14.06 -1.30 8.60
C GLN A 26 15.21 -0.95 9.55
N ASP A 27 15.61 -1.88 10.42
CA ASP A 27 16.74 -1.68 11.34
C ASP A 27 18.05 -1.44 10.57
N ALA A 28 18.22 -2.08 9.40
CA ALA A 28 19.37 -1.82 8.55
C ALA A 28 19.39 -0.38 8.00
N ALA A 29 18.22 0.17 7.66
CA ALA A 29 18.10 1.55 7.20
C ALA A 29 18.35 2.55 8.33
N PHE A 30 17.76 2.34 9.52
CA PHE A 30 18.01 3.18 10.69
C PHE A 30 19.49 3.19 11.07
N THR A 31 20.12 2.01 11.12
CA THR A 31 21.55 1.87 11.44
C THR A 31 22.43 2.61 10.43
N MET A 32 22.16 2.45 9.13
CA MET A 32 22.93 3.11 8.06
C MET A 32 22.87 4.63 8.16
N LEU A 33 21.72 5.19 8.53
CA LEU A 33 21.51 6.64 8.60
C LEU A 33 21.77 7.23 9.99
N GLY A 34 22.20 6.40 10.95
CA GLY A 34 22.48 6.83 12.32
C GLY A 34 21.24 7.33 13.06
N ILE A 35 20.07 6.79 12.72
CA ILE A 35 18.79 7.15 13.36
C ILE A 35 18.61 6.26 14.58
N ASP A 36 18.43 6.86 15.75
CA ASP A 36 18.20 6.16 17.02
C ASP A 36 16.75 5.66 17.11
N CYS A 37 16.42 4.68 16.27
CA CYS A 37 15.10 4.07 16.18
C CYS A 37 15.21 2.55 16.01
N ARG A 38 14.27 1.82 16.60
CA ARG A 38 14.12 0.37 16.45
C ARG A 38 12.82 0.01 15.77
N TYR A 39 12.86 -1.03 14.93
CA TYR A 39 11.67 -1.61 14.33
C TYR A 39 11.26 -2.91 15.04
N LEU A 40 10.08 -2.95 15.65
CA LEU A 40 9.63 -4.11 16.44
C LEU A 40 8.35 -4.75 15.86
N ALA A 41 8.36 -6.08 15.71
CA ALA A 41 7.14 -6.83 15.42
C ALA A 41 6.37 -7.11 16.71
N ARG A 42 5.11 -6.65 16.77
CA ARG A 42 4.20 -6.88 17.90
C ARG A 42 3.01 -7.69 17.41
N GLN A 43 2.87 -8.90 17.95
CA GLN A 43 1.67 -9.69 17.72
C GLN A 43 0.49 -9.04 18.44
N VAL A 44 -0.60 -8.80 17.72
CA VAL A 44 -1.80 -8.11 18.21
C VAL A 44 -3.01 -8.90 17.75
N LEU A 45 -3.85 -9.35 18.68
CA LEU A 45 -5.12 -10.00 18.33
C LEU A 45 -6.18 -8.95 17.91
N PRO A 46 -7.20 -9.31 17.10
CA PRO A 46 -8.21 -8.36 16.62
C PRO A 46 -8.87 -7.51 17.72
N GLU A 47 -9.16 -8.12 18.87
CA GLU A 47 -9.76 -7.48 20.04
C GLU A 47 -8.83 -6.49 20.76
N GLN A 48 -7.51 -6.59 20.52
CA GLN A 48 -6.49 -5.72 21.13
C GLN A 48 -6.14 -4.51 20.25
N LEU A 49 -6.58 -4.50 18.98
CA LEU A 49 -6.13 -3.48 18.03
C LEU A 49 -6.45 -2.06 18.51
N ALA A 50 -7.66 -1.81 19.00
CA ALA A 50 -8.07 -0.48 19.47
C ALA A 50 -7.19 0.02 20.62
N SER A 51 -6.97 -0.80 21.65
CA SER A 51 -6.13 -0.41 22.78
C SER A 51 -4.68 -0.19 22.37
N VAL A 52 -4.16 -0.97 21.41
CA VAL A 52 -2.79 -0.77 20.90
C VAL A 52 -2.67 0.54 20.11
N ILE A 53 -3.69 0.93 19.34
CA ILE A 53 -3.70 2.24 18.67
C ILE A 53 -3.71 3.38 19.70
N ASP A 54 -4.50 3.26 20.78
CA ASP A 54 -4.51 4.24 21.87
C ASP A 54 -3.15 4.32 22.59
N GLU A 55 -2.48 3.19 22.82
CA GLU A 55 -1.11 3.14 23.35
C GLU A 55 -0.12 3.86 22.44
N ILE A 56 -0.19 3.64 21.12
CA ILE A 56 0.68 4.30 20.13
C ILE A 56 0.44 5.81 20.16
N ARG A 57 -0.82 6.25 20.22
CA ARG A 57 -1.18 7.67 20.28
C ARG A 57 -0.69 8.34 21.56
N ALA A 58 -0.60 7.60 22.67
CA ALA A 58 -0.21 8.13 23.97
C ALA A 58 1.31 8.19 24.20
N ASP A 59 2.13 7.55 23.35
CA ASP A 59 3.59 7.47 23.51
C ASP A 59 4.31 8.12 22.32
N ASP A 60 4.76 9.37 22.52
CA ASP A 60 5.50 10.15 21.53
C ASP A 60 6.82 9.49 21.06
N ARG A 61 7.28 8.42 21.73
CA ARG A 61 8.45 7.65 21.28
C ARG A 61 8.11 6.69 20.14
N ILE A 62 6.84 6.39 19.93
CA ILE A 62 6.40 5.51 18.84
C ILE A 62 6.10 6.37 17.63
N LEU A 63 6.98 6.33 16.62
CA LEU A 63 6.85 7.16 15.41
C LEU A 63 5.72 6.68 14.50
N GLY A 64 5.29 5.43 14.65
CA GLY A 64 4.19 4.86 13.89
C GLY A 64 4.25 3.34 13.82
N ALA A 65 3.39 2.79 12.96
CA ALA A 65 3.32 1.36 12.75
C ALA A 65 2.98 0.99 11.29
N ASN A 66 3.61 -0.07 10.79
CA ASN A 66 3.02 -0.85 9.70
C ASN A 66 1.97 -1.80 10.25
N VAL A 67 0.91 -2.01 9.47
CA VAL A 67 -0.19 -2.89 9.84
C VAL A 67 -0.35 -3.98 8.79
N THR A 68 -0.39 -5.23 9.23
CA THR A 68 -0.60 -6.39 8.37
C THR A 68 -1.84 -7.18 8.77
N ILE A 69 -2.05 -8.32 8.11
CA ILE A 69 -3.17 -9.23 8.37
C ILE A 69 -3.24 -9.55 9.88
N PRO A 70 -4.44 -9.59 10.49
CA PRO A 70 -5.76 -9.36 9.89
C PRO A 70 -6.25 -7.90 9.94
N HIS A 71 -5.41 -6.95 10.37
CA HIS A 71 -5.86 -5.63 10.85
C HIS A 71 -6.01 -4.55 9.79
N LYS A 72 -5.65 -4.81 8.53
CA LYS A 72 -5.59 -3.78 7.48
C LYS A 72 -6.92 -3.06 7.24
N GLU A 73 -8.04 -3.74 7.44
CA GLU A 73 -9.38 -3.13 7.26
C GLU A 73 -9.93 -2.54 8.56
N SER A 74 -9.67 -3.19 9.70
CA SER A 74 -10.17 -2.73 10.99
C SER A 74 -9.44 -1.48 11.49
N VAL A 75 -8.14 -1.35 11.20
CA VAL A 75 -7.35 -0.18 11.62
C VAL A 75 -7.86 1.11 11.00
N VAL A 76 -8.42 1.06 9.78
CA VAL A 76 -8.93 2.24 9.07
C VAL A 76 -9.98 2.99 9.90
N ARG A 77 -10.76 2.28 10.72
CA ARG A 77 -11.80 2.89 11.57
C ARG A 77 -11.23 3.61 12.81
N LEU A 78 -9.94 3.46 13.06
CA LEU A 78 -9.22 3.98 14.22
C LEU A 78 -8.24 5.11 13.84
N LEU A 79 -8.07 5.37 12.54
CA LEU A 79 -7.19 6.42 12.03
C LEU A 79 -7.96 7.74 11.94
N ASP A 80 -7.27 8.84 12.26
CA ASP A 80 -7.83 10.19 12.19
C ASP A 80 -7.94 10.66 10.72
N ASP A 81 -6.96 10.31 9.87
CA ASP A 81 -6.91 10.61 8.44
C ASP A 81 -6.27 9.45 7.64
N LEU A 82 -6.52 9.41 6.33
CA LEU A 82 -5.94 8.45 5.38
C LEU A 82 -5.20 9.19 4.28
N ASP A 83 -3.95 8.79 4.00
CA ASP A 83 -3.14 9.34 2.92
C ASP A 83 -3.11 8.40 1.70
N ASP A 84 -3.23 8.99 0.51
CA ASP A 84 -3.96 8.38 -0.61
C ASP A 84 -3.12 8.33 -1.92
N MET A 85 -1.78 8.40 -1.86
CA MET A 85 -1.00 8.91 -3.01
C MET A 85 -0.03 7.98 -3.79
N ALA A 86 0.26 6.74 -3.39
CA ALA A 86 1.53 6.12 -3.86
C ALA A 86 1.56 5.43 -5.26
N ALA A 87 0.44 5.10 -5.92
CA ALA A 87 0.49 4.09 -6.99
C ALA A 87 0.85 4.59 -8.41
N LEU A 88 0.55 5.85 -8.76
CA LEU A 88 0.62 6.34 -10.15
C LEU A 88 1.70 7.40 -10.42
N ASP A 89 2.15 8.13 -9.40
CA ASP A 89 3.14 9.22 -9.54
C ASP A 89 4.48 8.72 -10.09
N GLU A 90 4.90 7.50 -9.74
CA GLU A 90 6.16 6.92 -10.23
C GLU A 90 6.19 6.69 -11.76
N SER A 91 5.04 6.72 -12.43
CA SER A 91 4.96 6.44 -13.87
C SER A 91 5.11 7.69 -14.75
N GLY A 92 5.02 8.88 -14.17
CA GLY A 92 4.97 10.15 -14.92
C GLY A 92 3.72 10.30 -15.82
N TYR A 93 2.73 9.40 -15.72
CA TYR A 93 1.50 9.47 -16.51
C TYR A 93 0.47 10.38 -15.86
N SER A 94 0.10 11.47 -16.52
CA SER A 94 -1.00 12.33 -16.05
C SER A 94 -2.37 11.74 -16.42
N ALA A 95 -3.10 11.33 -15.40
CA ALA A 95 -4.50 10.91 -15.52
C ALA A 95 -5.49 12.10 -15.42
N THR A 96 -4.99 13.34 -15.43
CA THR A 96 -5.83 14.54 -15.34
C THR A 96 -6.82 14.61 -16.50
N GLY A 97 -8.11 14.69 -16.19
CA GLY A 97 -9.19 14.71 -17.17
C GLY A 97 -9.38 13.39 -17.92
N LYS A 98 -8.75 12.29 -17.48
CA LYS A 98 -8.87 10.97 -18.12
C LYS A 98 -9.96 10.12 -17.49
N ARG A 99 -10.48 9.18 -18.28
CA ARG A 99 -11.42 8.16 -17.83
C ARG A 99 -10.65 6.90 -17.45
N VAL A 100 -10.86 6.41 -16.24
CA VAL A 100 -10.04 5.36 -15.64
C VAL A 100 -10.88 4.14 -15.33
N ALA A 101 -10.45 2.96 -15.78
CA ALA A 101 -11.03 1.69 -15.39
C ALA A 101 -10.08 0.95 -14.44
N ILE A 102 -10.50 0.71 -13.21
CA ILE A 102 -9.78 -0.04 -12.19
C ILE A 102 -10.42 -1.41 -12.06
N ILE A 103 -9.66 -2.46 -12.37
CA ILE A 103 -10.09 -3.85 -12.22
C ILE A 103 -9.63 -4.32 -10.84
N GLY A 104 -10.58 -4.58 -9.95
CA GLY A 104 -10.37 -4.94 -8.56
C GLY A 104 -10.92 -3.89 -7.59
N ALA A 105 -11.19 -4.31 -6.35
CA ALA A 105 -11.62 -3.44 -5.25
C ALA A 105 -10.83 -3.68 -3.95
N GLY A 106 -9.61 -4.21 -4.07
CA GLY A 106 -8.70 -4.44 -2.94
C GLY A 106 -7.83 -3.22 -2.63
N GLY A 107 -6.86 -3.36 -1.73
CA GLY A 107 -5.98 -2.25 -1.30
C GLY A 107 -5.24 -1.54 -2.44
N ALA A 108 -4.79 -2.27 -3.47
CA ALA A 108 -4.15 -1.66 -4.63
C ALA A 108 -5.13 -0.80 -5.46
N ALA A 109 -6.36 -1.27 -5.63
CA ALA A 109 -7.41 -0.52 -6.31
C ALA A 109 -7.78 0.75 -5.52
N ARG A 110 -7.87 0.63 -4.19
CA ARG A 110 -8.09 1.77 -3.29
C ARG A 110 -7.03 2.84 -3.49
N ALA A 111 -5.74 2.48 -3.38
CA ALA A 111 -4.62 3.41 -3.52
C ALA A 111 -4.60 4.13 -4.87
N VAL A 112 -4.97 3.43 -5.95
CA VAL A 112 -5.09 4.04 -7.28
C VAL A 112 -6.28 4.99 -7.37
N ALA A 113 -7.46 4.56 -6.90
CA ALA A 113 -8.68 5.37 -6.95
C ALA A 113 -8.54 6.66 -6.12
N ALA A 114 -7.92 6.52 -4.94
CA ALA A 114 -7.50 7.57 -4.04
C ALA A 114 -6.63 8.63 -4.73
N ALA A 115 -5.49 8.22 -5.30
CA ALA A 115 -4.55 9.11 -5.98
C ALA A 115 -5.18 9.86 -7.17
N LEU A 116 -6.21 9.26 -7.78
CA LEU A 116 -6.90 9.80 -8.95
C LEU A 116 -8.17 10.58 -8.65
N ARG A 117 -8.64 10.57 -7.40
CA ARG A 117 -9.96 11.07 -7.01
C ARG A 117 -10.25 12.48 -7.52
N SER A 118 -9.27 13.38 -7.44
CA SER A 118 -9.42 14.79 -7.78
C SER A 118 -9.06 15.13 -9.23
N THR A 119 -8.27 14.28 -9.90
CA THR A 119 -7.69 14.56 -11.22
C THR A 119 -8.42 13.86 -12.35
N ALA A 120 -8.93 12.64 -12.13
CA ALA A 120 -9.64 11.89 -13.15
C ALA A 120 -10.98 12.56 -13.53
N ALA A 121 -11.36 12.43 -14.81
CA ALA A 121 -12.70 12.80 -15.25
C ALA A 121 -13.75 11.80 -14.76
N THR A 122 -13.40 10.52 -14.71
CA THR A 122 -14.27 9.43 -14.24
C THR A 122 -13.42 8.26 -13.77
N ILE A 123 -13.86 7.58 -12.71
CA ILE A 123 -13.24 6.35 -12.21
C ILE A 123 -14.30 5.25 -12.18
N TRP A 124 -14.13 4.22 -13.01
CA TRP A 124 -14.91 3.00 -12.93
C TRP A 124 -14.16 1.95 -12.12
N VAL A 125 -14.79 1.43 -11.08
CA VAL A 125 -14.24 0.34 -10.26
C VAL A 125 -15.01 -0.93 -10.58
N LEU A 126 -14.32 -1.91 -11.16
CA LEU A 126 -14.91 -3.18 -11.55
C LEU A 126 -14.46 -4.29 -10.61
N ALA A 127 -15.40 -5.02 -10.05
CA ALA A 127 -15.10 -6.15 -9.18
C ALA A 127 -16.04 -7.33 -9.41
N ARG A 128 -15.55 -8.54 -9.13
CA ARG A 128 -16.38 -9.76 -9.16
C ARG A 128 -17.61 -9.65 -8.26
N ASN A 129 -17.45 -8.98 -7.12
CA ASN A 129 -18.56 -8.58 -6.26
C ASN A 129 -18.74 -7.05 -6.38
N PRO A 130 -19.83 -6.56 -7.00
CA PRO A 130 -20.07 -5.13 -7.18
C PRO A 130 -20.17 -4.37 -5.85
N ASP A 131 -20.68 -4.99 -4.77
CA ASP A 131 -20.76 -4.39 -3.44
C ASP A 131 -19.38 -3.95 -2.93
N HIS A 132 -18.31 -4.68 -3.29
CA HIS A 132 -16.96 -4.31 -2.89
C HIS A 132 -16.47 -3.05 -3.61
N ALA A 133 -16.82 -2.90 -4.90
CA ALA A 133 -16.52 -1.70 -5.67
C ALA A 133 -17.34 -0.51 -5.16
N GLU A 134 -18.62 -0.70 -4.86
CA GLU A 134 -19.48 0.34 -4.29
C GLU A 134 -18.94 0.86 -2.96
N ARG A 135 -18.60 -0.05 -2.03
CA ARG A 135 -17.99 0.33 -0.74
C ARG A 135 -16.70 1.13 -0.93
N LEU A 136 -15.85 0.75 -1.89
CA LEU A 136 -14.62 1.48 -2.18
C LEU A 136 -14.94 2.91 -2.64
N CYS A 137 -15.84 3.07 -3.61
CA CYS A 137 -16.27 4.38 -4.11
C CYS A 137 -16.85 5.25 -2.99
N GLN A 138 -17.70 4.68 -2.13
CA GLN A 138 -18.32 5.38 -1.00
C GLN A 138 -17.30 5.79 0.05
N GLN A 139 -16.42 4.88 0.47
CA GLN A 139 -15.41 5.15 1.51
C GLN A 139 -14.40 6.21 1.10
N LEU A 140 -14.06 6.27 -0.19
CA LEU A 140 -13.17 7.32 -0.71
C LEU A 140 -13.91 8.60 -1.11
N GLY A 141 -15.25 8.63 -1.05
CA GLY A 141 -16.03 9.78 -1.52
C GLY A 141 -15.72 10.15 -2.96
N LEU A 142 -15.66 9.16 -3.86
CA LEU A 142 -15.39 9.38 -5.28
C LEU A 142 -16.62 10.02 -5.96
N GLU A 143 -16.66 11.35 -6.03
CA GLU A 143 -17.76 12.10 -6.66
C GLU A 143 -17.99 11.71 -8.14
N ARG A 144 -16.92 11.29 -8.82
CA ARG A 144 -16.92 10.83 -10.22
C ARG A 144 -16.63 9.34 -10.34
N GLY A 145 -16.89 8.60 -9.25
CA GLY A 145 -16.69 7.16 -9.15
C GLY A 145 -17.96 6.38 -9.45
N GLU A 146 -17.84 5.31 -10.22
CA GLU A 146 -18.94 4.40 -10.51
C GLU A 146 -18.47 2.95 -10.32
N ALA A 147 -19.24 2.18 -9.54
CA ALA A 147 -18.99 0.77 -9.33
C ALA A 147 -19.71 -0.04 -10.41
N LEU A 148 -19.00 -0.92 -11.11
CA LEU A 148 -19.55 -1.73 -12.19
C LEU A 148 -19.30 -3.23 -11.96
N ALA A 149 -20.26 -4.04 -12.38
CA ALA A 149 -20.10 -5.50 -12.43
C ALA A 149 -19.12 -5.90 -13.56
N MET A 150 -18.51 -7.09 -13.43
CA MET A 150 -17.54 -7.60 -14.40
C MET A 150 -18.13 -7.81 -15.81
N ASP A 151 -19.44 -7.95 -15.94
CA ASP A 151 -20.12 -8.07 -17.25
C ASP A 151 -19.91 -6.81 -18.10
N TRP A 152 -19.67 -5.66 -17.46
CA TRP A 152 -19.37 -4.39 -18.13
C TRP A 152 -17.88 -4.21 -18.46
N LEU A 153 -17.02 -5.17 -18.14
CA LEU A 153 -15.56 -5.01 -18.25
C LEU A 153 -15.11 -4.61 -19.64
N GLN A 154 -15.51 -5.34 -20.67
CA GLN A 154 -15.08 -5.07 -22.04
C GLN A 154 -15.58 -3.70 -22.53
N ALA A 155 -16.85 -3.38 -22.27
CA ALA A 155 -17.44 -2.09 -22.65
C ALA A 155 -16.78 -0.91 -21.92
N THR A 156 -16.40 -1.09 -20.67
CA THR A 156 -15.73 -0.08 -19.85
C THR A 156 -14.30 0.13 -20.31
N ILE A 157 -13.56 -0.96 -20.57
CA ILE A 157 -12.21 -0.90 -21.15
C ILE A 157 -12.24 -0.13 -22.47
N ALA A 158 -13.19 -0.43 -23.36
CA ALA A 158 -13.30 0.24 -24.66
C ALA A 158 -13.53 1.77 -24.55
N ARG A 159 -13.97 2.27 -23.40
CA ARG A 159 -14.24 3.69 -23.12
C ARG A 159 -13.18 4.34 -22.23
N ALA A 160 -12.35 3.58 -21.53
CA ALA A 160 -11.30 4.13 -20.68
C ALA A 160 -10.15 4.72 -21.51
N ASP A 161 -9.40 5.63 -20.92
CA ASP A 161 -8.11 6.12 -21.44
C ASP A 161 -6.95 5.45 -20.70
N LEU A 162 -7.20 5.10 -19.43
CA LEU A 162 -6.31 4.35 -18.55
C LEU A 162 -7.04 3.12 -17.99
N VAL A 163 -6.44 1.95 -18.16
CA VAL A 163 -6.89 0.69 -17.56
C VAL A 163 -5.86 0.27 -16.52
N VAL A 164 -6.30 -0.03 -15.30
CA VAL A 164 -5.46 -0.48 -14.20
C VAL A 164 -5.92 -1.87 -13.77
N ASN A 165 -5.09 -2.88 -13.97
CA ASN A 165 -5.30 -4.18 -13.35
C ASN A 165 -4.73 -4.17 -11.93
N ALA A 166 -5.61 -4.12 -10.94
CA ALA A 166 -5.30 -4.21 -9.53
C ALA A 166 -5.68 -5.57 -8.91
N THR A 167 -5.89 -6.59 -9.75
CA THR A 167 -6.16 -7.97 -9.32
C THR A 167 -5.01 -8.91 -9.69
N PRO A 168 -4.91 -10.11 -9.08
CA PRO A 168 -4.03 -11.17 -9.56
C PRO A 168 -4.46 -11.84 -10.88
N ALA A 169 -5.68 -11.56 -11.37
CA ALA A 169 -6.22 -12.21 -12.58
C ALA A 169 -5.53 -11.71 -13.86
N ASP A 170 -5.67 -12.49 -14.93
CA ASP A 170 -5.09 -12.16 -16.24
C ASP A 170 -5.53 -10.82 -16.79
N LEU A 171 -4.61 -10.20 -17.55
CA LEU A 171 -4.90 -8.96 -18.24
C LEU A 171 -6.03 -9.18 -19.25
N PRO A 172 -6.83 -8.13 -19.50
CA PRO A 172 -7.79 -8.20 -20.58
C PRO A 172 -7.08 -8.51 -21.91
N PRO A 173 -7.73 -9.25 -22.83
CA PRO A 173 -7.19 -9.52 -24.14
C PRO A 173 -6.74 -8.24 -24.86
N ALA A 174 -5.60 -8.27 -25.54
CA ALA A 174 -5.09 -7.11 -26.27
C ALA A 174 -6.09 -6.59 -27.33
N SER A 175 -6.95 -7.46 -27.85
CA SER A 175 -8.03 -7.10 -28.79
C SER A 175 -9.12 -6.20 -28.19
N TRP A 176 -9.19 -6.08 -26.86
CA TRP A 176 -10.13 -5.17 -26.18
C TRP A 176 -9.58 -3.77 -26.03
N LEU A 177 -8.27 -3.58 -26.20
CA LEU A 177 -7.58 -2.32 -25.99
C LEU A 177 -7.52 -1.51 -27.28
N ARG A 178 -7.67 -0.19 -27.14
CA ARG A 178 -7.40 0.76 -28.22
C ARG A 178 -5.91 1.12 -28.25
N PRO A 179 -5.34 1.48 -29.41
CA PRO A 179 -3.91 1.81 -29.51
C PRO A 179 -3.45 3.00 -28.65
N ASP A 180 -4.35 3.93 -28.35
CA ASP A 180 -4.10 5.14 -27.55
C ASP A 180 -4.22 4.92 -26.03
N GLN A 181 -4.73 3.76 -25.61
CA GLN A 181 -4.96 3.47 -24.19
C GLN A 181 -3.67 3.10 -23.47
N ARG A 182 -3.62 3.46 -22.19
CA ARG A 182 -2.58 2.98 -21.29
C ARG A 182 -3.13 1.84 -20.43
N LEU A 183 -2.39 0.74 -20.36
CA LEU A 183 -2.65 -0.37 -19.44
C LEU A 183 -1.55 -0.42 -18.39
N PHE A 184 -1.92 -0.33 -17.12
CA PHE A 184 -1.04 -0.56 -15.98
C PHE A 184 -1.41 -1.88 -15.31
N ASP A 185 -0.49 -2.83 -15.30
CA ASP A 185 -0.67 -4.10 -14.60
C ASP A 185 0.09 -4.09 -13.27
N LEU A 186 -0.63 -3.94 -12.16
CA LEU A 186 -0.02 -3.98 -10.83
C LEU A 186 0.42 -5.39 -10.42
N ARG A 187 0.07 -6.44 -11.17
CA ARG A 187 0.66 -7.78 -11.00
C ARG A 187 2.12 -7.81 -11.41
N SER A 188 2.49 -7.08 -12.46
CA SER A 188 3.89 -7.01 -12.91
C SER A 188 4.83 -6.36 -11.89
N ARG A 189 4.25 -5.62 -10.92
CA ARG A 189 4.95 -5.08 -9.74
C ARG A 189 5.04 -6.06 -8.57
N ARG A 190 4.40 -7.23 -8.65
CA ARG A 190 4.63 -8.34 -7.72
C ARG A 190 5.87 -9.12 -8.19
N SER A 191 6.98 -8.92 -7.48
CA SER A 191 8.13 -9.82 -7.57
C SER A 191 7.67 -11.27 -7.37
N PRO A 192 8.23 -12.27 -8.08
CA PRO A 192 7.88 -13.69 -7.92
C PRO A 192 7.93 -14.19 -6.48
N ASP A 193 8.72 -13.54 -5.63
CA ASP A 193 8.92 -13.83 -4.21
C ASP A 193 8.31 -12.78 -3.25
N GLY A 194 7.61 -11.76 -3.78
CA GLY A 194 7.05 -10.65 -3.00
C GLY A 194 8.08 -9.69 -2.37
N ARG A 195 9.39 -9.95 -2.53
CA ARG A 195 10.45 -9.21 -1.83
C ARG A 195 10.70 -7.83 -2.39
N ALA A 196 10.62 -7.63 -3.71
CA ALA A 196 10.73 -6.29 -4.29
C ALA A 196 9.59 -5.38 -3.79
N MET A 197 8.37 -5.91 -3.71
CA MET A 197 7.22 -5.16 -3.15
C MET A 197 7.45 -4.84 -1.66
N LEU A 198 7.95 -5.81 -0.88
CA LEU A 198 8.31 -5.58 0.52
C LEU A 198 9.40 -4.52 0.70
N LEU A 199 10.41 -4.50 -0.17
CA LEU A 199 11.47 -3.49 -0.16
C LEU A 199 10.91 -2.10 -0.41
N HIS A 200 10.14 -1.91 -1.49
CA HIS A 200 9.65 -0.59 -1.88
C HIS A 200 8.58 -0.05 -0.91
N GLN A 201 7.68 -0.91 -0.40
CA GLN A 201 6.72 -0.47 0.63
C GLN A 201 7.40 -0.16 1.96
N GLY A 202 8.44 -0.92 2.33
CA GLY A 202 9.23 -0.66 3.53
C GLY A 202 10.00 0.66 3.42
N ALA A 203 10.58 0.93 2.25
CA ALA A 203 11.23 2.19 1.95
C ALA A 203 10.25 3.38 2.04
N ALA A 204 9.08 3.30 1.41
CA ALA A 204 8.08 4.36 1.51
C ALA A 204 7.66 4.64 2.96
N ALA A 205 7.43 3.58 3.76
CA ALA A 205 7.09 3.74 5.17
C ALA A 205 8.24 4.38 5.98
N PHE A 206 9.49 4.00 5.70
CA PHE A 206 10.67 4.61 6.30
C PHE A 206 10.75 6.12 6.04
N GLU A 207 10.51 6.54 4.80
CA GLU A 207 10.56 7.95 4.41
C GLU A 207 9.46 8.75 5.11
N ILE A 208 8.28 8.17 5.33
CA ILE A 208 7.18 8.80 6.08
C ILE A 208 7.60 9.11 7.53
N TRP A 209 8.19 8.14 8.25
CA TRP A 209 8.51 8.36 9.67
C TRP A 209 9.75 9.20 9.90
N THR A 210 10.69 9.17 8.96
CA THR A 210 12.01 9.79 9.15
C THR A 210 12.18 11.09 8.39
N GLU A 211 11.35 11.36 7.38
CA GLU A 211 11.51 12.44 6.40
C GLU A 211 12.86 12.39 5.65
N ARG A 212 13.47 11.21 5.59
CA ARG A 212 14.78 10.97 4.96
C ARG A 212 14.64 9.92 3.87
N SER A 213 15.32 10.14 2.74
CA SER A 213 15.34 9.16 1.63
C SER A 213 15.86 7.79 2.10
N ALA A 214 15.13 6.75 1.75
CA ALA A 214 15.45 5.38 2.16
C ALA A 214 16.72 4.86 1.45
N PRO A 215 17.66 4.20 2.17
CA PRO A 215 18.85 3.61 1.58
C PRO A 215 18.52 2.27 0.92
N ILE A 216 17.87 2.31 -0.26
CA ILE A 216 17.29 1.16 -0.97
C ILE A 216 18.26 -0.03 -1.09
N GLU A 217 19.53 0.21 -1.43
CA GLU A 217 20.49 -0.88 -1.63
C GLU A 217 20.91 -1.55 -0.31
N VAL A 218 20.98 -0.80 0.79
CA VAL A 218 21.23 -1.37 2.12
C VAL A 218 20.05 -2.22 2.57
N MET A 219 18.85 -1.69 2.37
CA MET A 219 17.59 -2.37 2.66
C MET A 219 17.47 -3.67 1.84
N ARG A 220 17.77 -3.63 0.53
CA ARG A 220 17.78 -4.79 -0.36
C ARG A 220 18.74 -5.87 0.14
N ALA A 221 19.96 -5.48 0.49
CA ALA A 221 20.98 -6.42 0.99
C ALA A 221 20.57 -7.06 2.33
N ALA A 222 19.97 -6.28 3.24
CA ALA A 222 19.46 -6.79 4.51
C ALA A 222 18.32 -7.80 4.31
N LEU A 223 17.39 -7.50 3.40
CA LEU A 223 16.33 -8.41 3.00
C LEU A 223 16.88 -9.70 2.37
N GLY A 224 17.97 -9.57 1.61
CA GLY A 224 18.83 -10.66 1.11
C GLY A 224 19.13 -11.68 2.20
N ARG A 225 19.94 -11.23 3.16
CA ARG A 225 20.47 -12.02 4.27
C ARG A 225 19.38 -12.59 5.18
N ALA A 226 18.36 -11.80 5.49
CA ALA A 226 17.29 -12.23 6.38
C ALA A 226 16.47 -13.39 5.78
N ALA A 227 16.23 -13.38 4.47
CA ALA A 227 15.51 -14.46 3.82
C ALA A 227 16.31 -15.76 3.79
N GLU A 228 17.63 -15.69 3.60
CA GLU A 228 18.52 -16.87 3.63
C GLU A 228 18.53 -17.52 5.02
N ALA A 229 18.55 -16.71 6.09
CA ALA A 229 18.54 -17.20 7.47
C ALA A 229 17.22 -17.91 7.88
N VAL A 230 16.10 -17.62 7.20
CA VAL A 230 14.81 -18.29 7.46
C VAL A 230 14.74 -19.67 6.80
N HIS A 231 15.58 -19.94 5.80
CA HIS A 231 15.63 -21.22 5.07
C HIS A 231 16.82 -22.11 5.47
N ALA A 232 17.62 -21.66 6.43
CA ALA A 232 18.75 -22.40 7.01
C ALA A 232 18.32 -23.14 8.29
#